data_AF-A0A355EVR9-F1
#
_entry.id   AF-A0A355EVR9-F1
#
_cell.length_a   1.000
_cell.length_b   1.000
_cell.length_c   1.000
_cell.angle_alpha   90.00
_cell.angle_beta   90.00
_cell.angle_gamma   90.00
#
_symmetry.space_group_name_H-M   'P 1'
#
loop_
_entity.id
_entity.type
_entity.pdbx_description
1 polymer ?
#
loop_
_entity_poly.entity_id
_entity_poly.type
_entity_poly.pdbx_seq_one_letter_code
_entity_poly.pdbx_strand_id
1 'polypeptide(L)' 'LHFKAMCEGRVSYYTSPIKALASEKFFSLCDDLGAANVGMLTGDASINPDARVLCCTAEVLAN' A
#
# COMPACT_ATOMS: atom_id res chain seq x y z
N LEU A 1 11.47 5.38 -1.84
CA LEU A 1 11.00 5.94 -0.54
C LEU A 1 10.36 4.87 0.36
N HIS A 2 9.43 4.03 -0.14
CA HIS A 2 8.79 2.95 0.66
C HIS A 2 9.79 2.02 1.35
N PHE A 3 10.81 1.55 0.63
CA PHE A 3 11.86 0.70 1.20
C PHE A 3 12.58 1.34 2.40
N LYS A 4 12.89 2.64 2.32
CA LYS A 4 13.53 3.37 3.43
C LYS A 4 12.63 3.39 4.67
N ALA A 5 11.35 3.74 4.50
CA ALA A 5 10.40 3.76 5.62
C ALA A 5 10.25 2.38 6.27
N MET A 6 10.19 1.32 5.47
CA MET A 6 10.17 -0.06 5.94
C MET A 6 11.41 -0.42 6.77
N CYS A 7 12.61 -0.06 6.29
CA CYS A 7 13.86 -0.27 7.04
C CYS A 7 13.93 0.53 8.35
N GLU A 8 13.29 1.69 8.41
CA GLU A 8 13.15 2.51 9.62
C GLU A 8 12.01 2.02 10.54
N GLY A 9 11.32 0.91 10.19
CA GLY A 9 10.19 0.37 10.94
C GLY A 9 8.90 1.22 10.84
N ARG A 10 8.87 2.22 9.96
CA ARG A 10 7.74 3.14 9.75
C ARG A 10 6.79 2.57 8.71
N VAL A 11 5.52 2.97 8.80
CA VAL A 11 4.50 2.64 7.79
C VAL A 11 4.56 3.67 6.66
N SER A 12 4.51 3.21 5.43
CA SER A 12 4.51 4.05 4.23
C SER A 12 3.22 3.86 3.44
N TYR A 13 2.58 4.97 3.06
CA TYR A 13 1.37 4.94 2.24
C TYR A 13 1.69 5.35 0.80
N TYR A 14 1.23 4.55 -0.14
CA TYR A 14 1.08 4.93 -1.53
C TYR A 14 -0.40 5.24 -1.78
N THR A 15 -0.68 6.43 -2.27
CA THR A 15 -2.05 6.86 -2.59
C THR A 15 -2.20 7.15 -4.06
N SER A 16 -3.37 6.83 -4.60
CA SER A 16 -3.77 7.23 -5.95
C SER A 16 -5.27 7.57 -5.98
N PRO A 17 -5.72 8.57 -6.76
CA PRO A 17 -7.15 8.84 -6.91
C PRO A 17 -7.88 7.75 -7.71
N ILE A 18 -7.17 6.85 -8.40
CA ILE A 18 -7.76 5.81 -9.25
C ILE A 18 -7.47 4.44 -8.66
N LYS A 19 -8.52 3.66 -8.37
CA LYS A 19 -8.41 2.31 -7.78
C LYS A 19 -7.51 1.39 -8.62
N ALA A 20 -7.64 1.42 -9.95
CA ALA A 20 -6.81 0.60 -10.84
C ALA A 20 -5.30 0.89 -10.69
N LEU A 21 -4.91 2.15 -10.53
CA LEU A 21 -3.50 2.52 -10.34
C LEU A 21 -2.99 2.14 -8.94
N ALA A 22 -3.85 2.23 -7.92
CA ALA A 22 -3.51 1.70 -6.58
C ALA A 22 -3.28 0.18 -6.62
N SER A 23 -4.12 -0.56 -7.36
CA SER A 23 -3.98 -2.01 -7.56
C SER A 23 -2.71 -2.36 -8.35
N GLU A 24 -2.47 -1.68 -9.47
CA GLU A 24 -1.26 -1.87 -10.27
C GLU A 24 -0.01 -1.66 -9.41
N LYS A 25 0.00 -0.60 -8.59
CA LYS A 25 1.14 -0.32 -7.73
C LYS A 25 1.28 -1.33 -6.60
N PHE A 26 0.19 -1.84 -6.05
CA PHE A 26 0.20 -2.95 -5.09
C PHE A 26 0.93 -4.17 -5.66
N PHE A 27 0.58 -4.62 -6.87
CA PHE A 27 1.25 -5.76 -7.49
C PHE A 27 2.73 -5.51 -7.77
N SER A 28 3.08 -4.33 -8.29
CA SER A 28 4.49 -3.94 -8.48
C SER A 28 5.27 -3.96 -7.16
N LEU A 29 4.71 -3.42 -6.07
CA LEU A 29 5.40 -3.41 -4.77
C LEU A 29 5.46 -4.79 -4.13
N CYS A 30 4.48 -5.66 -4.37
CA CYS A 30 4.54 -7.06 -3.94
C CYS A 30 5.70 -7.82 -4.61
N ASP A 31 5.98 -7.54 -5.88
CA ASP A 31 7.14 -8.10 -6.59
C ASP A 31 8.46 -7.56 -6.03
N ASP A 32 8.53 -6.23 -5.82
CA ASP A 32 9.75 -5.56 -5.35
C ASP A 32 10.09 -5.83 -3.87
N LEU A 33 9.08 -5.89 -2.99
CA LEU A 33 9.24 -5.88 -1.52
C LEU A 33 8.73 -7.16 -0.85
N GLY A 34 8.12 -8.07 -1.63
CA GLY A 34 7.47 -9.27 -1.13
C GLY A 34 6.06 -9.00 -0.59
N ALA A 35 5.11 -9.87 -0.95
CA ALA A 35 3.69 -9.72 -0.60
C ALA A 35 3.40 -9.64 0.90
N ALA A 36 4.26 -10.21 1.76
CA ALA A 36 4.11 -10.11 3.22
C ALA A 36 4.30 -8.67 3.75
N ASN A 37 5.04 -7.83 3.03
CA ASN A 37 5.36 -6.46 3.45
C ASN A 37 4.42 -5.40 2.88
N VAL A 38 3.51 -5.80 1.99
CA VAL A 38 2.64 -4.90 1.23
C VAL A 38 1.18 -5.25 1.47
N GLY A 39 0.38 -4.22 1.70
CA GLY A 39 -1.06 -4.31 1.87
C GLY A 39 -1.80 -3.33 0.98
N MET A 40 -3.10 -3.55 0.87
CA MET A 40 -3.99 -2.69 0.11
C MET A 40 -5.24 -2.38 0.92
N LEU A 41 -5.62 -1.11 1.00
CA LEU A 41 -6.88 -0.65 1.59
C LEU A 41 -7.74 -0.02 0.49
N THR A 42 -8.95 -0.54 0.33
CA THR A 42 -9.97 0.03 -0.56
C THR A 42 -11.27 0.16 0.22
N GLY A 43 -12.23 0.95 -0.28
CA GLY A 43 -13.53 1.10 0.39
C GLY A 43 -14.30 -0.22 0.54
N ASP A 44 -14.03 -1.20 -0.33
CA ASP A 44 -14.75 -2.47 -0.38
C ASP A 44 -14.02 -3.63 0.31
N ALA A 45 -12.68 -3.56 0.40
CA ALA A 45 -11.85 -4.66 0.89
C ALA A 45 -10.48 -4.19 1.38
N SER A 46 -9.92 -4.95 2.32
CA SER A 46 -8.57 -4.77 2.85
C SER A 46 -7.75 -6.05 2.71
N ILE A 47 -6.50 -5.91 2.28
CA ILE A 47 -5.52 -6.98 2.12
C ILE A 47 -4.31 -6.60 2.96
N ASN A 48 -3.89 -7.48 3.88
CA ASN A 48 -2.71 -7.27 4.72
C ASN A 48 -2.62 -5.85 5.35
N PRO A 49 -3.63 -5.40 6.12
CA PRO A 49 -3.73 -4.02 6.60
C PRO A 49 -2.61 -3.62 7.57
N ASP A 50 -1.92 -4.59 8.17
CA ASP A 50 -0.80 -4.38 9.10
C ASP A 50 0.58 -4.29 8.39
N ALA A 51 0.58 -4.35 7.06
CA ALA A 51 1.77 -4.23 6.22
C ALA A 51 2.54 -2.92 6.47
N ARG A 52 3.86 -2.96 6.24
CA ARG A 52 4.71 -1.77 6.34
C ARG A 52 4.52 -0.81 5.17
N VAL A 53 4.03 -1.30 4.03
CA VAL A 53 3.71 -0.49 2.86
C VAL A 53 2.24 -0.72 2.48
N LEU A 54 1.45 0.34 2.46
CA LEU A 54 0.01 0.28 2.19
C LEU A 54 -0.33 1.06 0.93
N CYS A 55 -1.02 0.41 0.00
CA CYS A 55 -1.60 1.04 -1.19
C CYS A 55 -3.07 1.35 -0.94
N CYS A 56 -3.53 2.56 -1.21
CA CYS A 56 -4.93 2.93 -1.04
C CYS A 56 -5.39 4.02 -2.00
N THR A 57 -6.70 4.24 -2.07
CA THR A 57 -7.23 5.44 -2.71
C THR A 57 -7.10 6.66 -1.80
N ALA A 58 -7.05 7.86 -2.39
CA ALA A 58 -6.98 9.10 -1.62
C ALA A 58 -8.14 9.25 -0.62
N GLU A 59 -9.35 8.85 -1.02
CA GLU A 59 -10.54 8.85 -0.17
C GLU A 59 -10.40 7.91 1.03
N VAL A 60 -9.80 6.73 0.85
CA VAL A 60 -9.60 5.76 1.93
C VAL A 60 -8.58 6.26 2.95
N LEU A 61 -7.52 6.96 2.51
CA LEU A 61 -6.55 7.53 3.45
C LEU A 61 -7.10 8.72 4.26
N ALA A 62 -8.10 9.42 3.71
CA ALA A 62 -8.68 10.59 4.34
C ALA A 62 -9.72 10.27 5.43
N ASN A 63 -10.15 9.01 5.54
CA ASN A 63 -11.09 8.52 6.56
C ASN A 63 -10.36 7.94 7.77
#